data_AF-A0A7K6KFJ1-F1
#
_entry.id   AF-A0A7K6KFJ1-F1
#
_cell.length_a   1.000
_cell.length_b   1.000
_cell.length_c   1.000
_cell.angle_alpha   90.00
_cell.angle_beta   90.00
_cell.angle_gamma   90.00
#
_symmetry.space_group_name_H-M   'P 1'
#
loop_
_entity.id
_entity.type
_entity.pdbx_description
1 polymer ?
#
loop_
_entity_poly.entity_id
_entity_poly.type
_entity_poly.pdbx_seq_one_letter_code
_entity_poly.pdbx_strand_id
1 'polypeptide(L)'
;MAHDKRNPKPGDLIEIDRGIYQHWALYVGDGYVTHVTGSSHKSLSVSSVSNVDGEAKVKKEHLKEVVGNNEWRVNNKYDRSRTPLPVEDVIQRAERSIGREVQYSPIGNNCEHFVTELRYGRPLSDQVSAA
;
A
#
# COMPACT_ATOMS: atom_id res chain seq x y z
N MET A 1 11.35 -19.76 -13.29
CA MET A 1 10.14 -19.05 -13.74
C MET A 1 10.15 -17.66 -13.12
N ALA A 2 10.80 -16.70 -13.77
CA ALA A 2 10.86 -15.33 -13.29
C ALA A 2 9.58 -14.60 -13.75
N HIS A 3 8.62 -14.41 -12.84
CA HIS A 3 7.49 -13.53 -13.12
C HIS A 3 8.03 -12.11 -13.37
N ASP A 4 7.57 -11.48 -14.46
CA ASP A 4 7.74 -10.07 -14.79
C ASP A 4 7.58 -9.16 -13.56
N LYS A 5 8.68 -8.86 -12.87
CA LYS A 5 8.67 -8.13 -11.58
C LYS A 5 8.18 -6.68 -11.70
N ARG A 6 7.97 -6.18 -12.93
CA ARG A 6 7.70 -4.76 -13.23
C ARG A 6 6.50 -4.52 -14.16
N ASN A 7 5.70 -5.56 -14.47
CA ASN A 7 4.52 -5.40 -15.31
C ASN A 7 3.24 -5.69 -14.49
N PRO A 8 2.83 -4.77 -13.60
CA PRO A 8 1.70 -4.98 -12.71
C PRO A 8 0.38 -4.99 -13.50
N LYS A 9 -0.56 -5.82 -13.04
CA LYS A 9 -1.92 -5.89 -13.54
C LYS A 9 -2.87 -5.23 -12.55
N PRO A 10 -3.98 -4.62 -13.01
CA PRO A 10 -4.98 -4.06 -12.11
C PRO A 10 -5.38 -5.05 -11.00
N GLY A 11 -5.36 -4.57 -9.76
CA GLY A 11 -5.59 -5.37 -8.56
C GLY A 11 -4.31 -5.91 -7.89
N ASP A 12 -3.15 -5.89 -8.55
CA ASP A 12 -1.89 -6.36 -7.96
C ASP A 12 -1.43 -5.50 -6.79
N LEU A 13 -0.90 -6.16 -5.76
CA LEU A 13 -0.24 -5.51 -4.64
C LEU A 13 1.21 -5.18 -5.03
N ILE A 14 1.60 -3.94 -4.78
CA ILE A 14 2.94 -3.42 -5.01
C ILE A 14 3.63 -3.24 -3.67
N GLU A 15 4.74 -3.93 -3.49
CA GLU A 15 5.63 -3.78 -2.35
C GLU A 15 6.80 -2.91 -2.77
N ILE A 16 7.04 -1.83 -2.04
CA ILE A 16 8.12 -0.87 -2.27
C ILE A 16 9.06 -0.90 -1.06
N ASP A 17 10.32 -1.19 -1.30
CA ASP A 17 11.33 -1.29 -0.26
C ASP A 17 11.90 0.10 0.07
N ARG A 18 11.60 0.62 1.27
CA ARG A 18 12.16 1.89 1.77
C ARG A 18 13.40 1.67 2.65
N GLY A 19 13.98 0.46 2.63
CA GLY A 19 15.13 0.05 3.43
C GLY A 19 14.77 -0.29 4.87
N ILE A 20 14.19 0.66 5.61
CA ILE A 20 13.81 0.48 7.02
C ILE A 20 12.36 0.01 7.23
N TYR A 21 11.53 0.07 6.19
CA TYR A 21 10.17 -0.48 6.19
C TYR A 21 9.70 -0.76 4.75
N GLN A 22 8.66 -1.58 4.61
CA GLN A 22 7.99 -1.82 3.34
C GLN A 22 6.76 -0.93 3.22
N HIS A 23 6.68 -0.20 2.11
CA HIS A 23 5.49 0.55 1.74
C HIS A 23 4.64 -0.26 0.77
N TRP A 24 3.33 -0.23 0.95
CA TRP A 24 2.39 -1.00 0.16
C TRP A 24 1.42 -0.12 -0.62
N ALA A 25 1.18 -0.50 -1.87
CA ALA A 25 0.23 0.14 -2.75
C ALA A 25 -0.56 -0.91 -3.54
N LEU A 26 -1.74 -0.54 -4.03
CA LEU A 26 -2.56 -1.36 -4.92
C LEU A 26 -2.50 -0.76 -6.32
N TYR A 27 -2.11 -1.53 -7.33
CA TYR A 27 -2.12 -1.07 -8.71
C TYR A 27 -3.54 -1.03 -9.28
N VAL A 28 -3.94 0.12 -9.83
CA VAL A 28 -5.31 0.34 -10.33
C VAL A 28 -5.42 0.42 -11.86
N GLY A 29 -4.29 0.33 -12.56
CA GLY A 29 -4.23 0.45 -14.02
C GLY A 29 -3.51 1.73 -14.48
N ASP A 30 -3.14 1.77 -15.76
CA ASP A 30 -2.58 2.95 -16.44
C ASP A 30 -1.38 3.61 -15.74
N GLY A 31 -0.56 2.83 -15.04
CA GLY A 31 0.57 3.35 -14.28
C GLY A 31 0.21 3.95 -12.93
N TYR A 32 -1.04 3.87 -12.47
CA TYR A 32 -1.49 4.42 -11.20
C TYR A 32 -1.61 3.38 -10.09
N VAL A 33 -1.41 3.84 -8.86
CA VAL A 33 -1.63 3.07 -7.64
C VAL A 33 -2.48 3.84 -6.64
N THR A 34 -3.21 3.11 -5.81
CA THR A 34 -3.86 3.62 -4.60
C THR A 34 -3.07 3.19 -3.37
N HIS A 35 -2.74 4.11 -2.48
CA HIS A 35 -2.02 3.81 -1.25
C HIS A 35 -2.39 4.76 -0.12
N VAL A 36 -2.10 4.35 1.11
CA VAL A 36 -2.16 5.23 2.29
C VAL A 36 -0.86 6.02 2.35
N THR A 37 -0.92 7.34 2.52
CA THR A 37 0.27 8.16 2.75
C THR A 37 0.01 9.23 3.80
N GLY A 38 1.00 9.46 4.66
CA GLY A 38 0.99 10.55 5.61
C GLY A 38 1.19 11.90 4.93
N SER A 39 0.68 12.96 5.54
CA SER A 39 1.02 14.35 5.22
C SER A 39 2.44 14.67 5.70
N SER A 40 3.45 14.03 5.11
CA SER A 40 4.85 14.22 5.49
C SER A 40 5.65 14.69 4.29
N HIS A 41 5.36 15.91 3.81
CA HIS A 41 6.29 16.68 2.99
C HIS A 41 7.41 17.28 3.87
N LYS A 42 7.96 16.46 4.76
CA LYS A 42 9.22 16.72 5.45
C LYS A 42 10.02 15.43 5.39
N SER A 43 11.17 15.56 4.74
CA SER A 43 12.26 14.60 4.72
C SER A 43 12.32 13.76 5.99
N LEU A 44 12.49 12.45 5.82
CA LEU A 44 12.89 11.54 6.88
C LEU A 44 14.28 11.96 7.38
N SER A 45 14.32 12.97 8.25
CA SER A 45 15.48 13.29 9.06
C SER A 45 15.47 12.34 10.25
N VAL A 46 16.54 11.54 10.37
CA VAL A 46 16.75 10.45 11.35
C VAL A 46 16.92 10.92 12.80
N SER A 47 16.28 12.02 13.18
CA SER A 47 16.43 12.60 14.51
C SER A 47 15.21 13.45 14.83
N SER A 48 14.14 12.79 15.30
CA SER A 48 13.21 13.32 16.30
C SER A 48 12.08 12.31 16.51
N VAL A 49 12.05 11.74 17.73
CA VAL A 49 10.83 11.21 18.30
C VAL A 49 9.85 12.37 18.51
N SER A 50 9.05 12.67 17.49
CA SER A 50 7.89 13.52 17.64
C SER A 50 6.67 12.70 17.25
N ASN A 51 5.76 12.52 18.21
CA ASN A 51 4.39 12.12 17.99
C ASN A 51 3.75 13.18 17.07
N VAL A 52 3.92 13.03 15.76
CA VAL A 52 3.26 13.86 14.77
C VAL A 52 1.97 13.16 14.43
N ASP A 53 0.87 13.70 14.94
CA ASP A 53 -0.51 13.40 14.54
C ASP A 53 -0.65 13.79 13.06
N GLY A 54 -0.10 12.94 12.20
CA GLY A 54 -0.04 13.13 10.76
C GLY A 54 -1.20 12.37 10.15
N GLU A 55 -2.31 13.06 9.92
CA GLU A 55 -3.51 12.55 9.26
C GLU A 55 -3.12 11.83 7.96
N ALA A 56 -3.10 10.49 7.98
CA ALA A 56 -2.78 9.68 6.81
C ALA A 56 -3.99 9.66 5.89
N LYS A 57 -3.78 9.80 4.59
CA LYS A 57 -4.86 9.85 3.59
C LYS A 57 -4.63 8.81 2.52
N VAL A 58 -5.71 8.25 2.00
CA VAL A 58 -5.66 7.42 0.80
C VAL A 58 -5.52 8.34 -0.42
N LYS A 59 -4.49 8.10 -1.23
CA LYS A 59 -4.25 8.83 -2.47
C LYS A 59 -4.13 7.89 -3.66
N LYS A 60 -4.46 8.42 -4.84
CA LYS A 60 -4.18 7.82 -6.14
C LYS A 60 -3.07 8.61 -6.81
N GLU A 61 -1.93 7.98 -7.04
CA GLU A 61 -0.73 8.62 -7.56
C GLU A 61 -0.06 7.70 -8.60
N HIS A 62 0.79 8.28 -9.44
CA HIS A 62 1.48 7.52 -10.46
C HIS A 62 2.57 6.65 -9.80
N LEU A 63 2.64 5.37 -10.17
CA LEU A 63 3.53 4.37 -9.57
C LEU A 63 4.98 4.85 -9.56
N LYS A 64 5.44 5.50 -10.65
CA LYS A 64 6.82 6.01 -10.73
C LYS A 64 7.11 7.07 -9.67
N GLU A 65 6.14 7.92 -9.35
CA GLU A 65 6.29 8.98 -8.33
C GLU A 65 6.30 8.36 -6.93
N VAL A 66 5.41 7.40 -6.68
CA VAL A 66 5.33 6.70 -5.38
C VAL A 66 6.61 5.87 -5.15
N VAL A 67 7.13 5.19 -6.16
CA VAL A 67 8.37 4.41 -6.06
C VAL A 67 9.59 5.32 -5.88
N GLY A 68 9.71 6.37 -6.71
CA GLY A 68 10.91 7.20 -6.77
C GLY A 68 12.16 6.36 -7.10
N ASN A 69 13.19 6.46 -6.27
CA ASN A 69 14.47 5.73 -6.44
C ASN A 69 14.51 4.36 -5.72
N ASN A 70 13.37 3.89 -5.20
CA ASN A 70 13.32 2.68 -4.38
C ASN A 70 13.09 1.43 -5.24
N GLU A 71 13.54 0.27 -4.74
CA GLU A 71 13.17 -1.00 -5.36
C GLU A 71 11.70 -1.34 -5.09
N TRP A 72 11.04 -1.98 -6.04
CA TRP A 72 9.66 -2.43 -5.88
C TRP A 72 9.40 -3.71 -6.66
N ARG A 73 8.36 -4.44 -6.25
CA ARG A 73 7.89 -5.66 -6.91
C ARG A 73 6.39 -5.83 -6.76
N VAL A 74 5.79 -6.55 -7.71
CA VAL A 74 4.47 -7.16 -7.50
C VAL A 74 4.60 -8.26 -6.44
N ASN A 75 3.81 -8.17 -5.36
CA ASN A 75 3.78 -9.17 -4.30
C ASN A 75 2.35 -9.38 -3.78
N ASN A 76 1.60 -10.25 -4.46
CA ASN A 76 0.28 -10.70 -3.99
C ASN A 76 0.42 -11.71 -2.84
N LYS A 77 0.89 -11.21 -1.71
CA LYS A 77 1.43 -11.96 -0.57
C LYS A 77 0.55 -13.11 -0.07
N TYR A 78 -0.77 -12.93 -0.11
CA TYR A 78 -1.74 -13.87 0.45
C TYR A 78 -2.54 -14.67 -0.59
N ASP A 79 -2.25 -14.55 -1.89
CA ASP A 79 -2.97 -15.29 -2.95
C ASP A 79 -2.91 -16.82 -2.77
N ARG A 80 -1.88 -17.33 -2.09
CA ARG A 80 -1.75 -18.78 -1.80
C ARG A 80 -2.73 -19.27 -0.74
N SER A 81 -3.20 -18.39 0.14
CA SER A 81 -4.08 -18.73 1.28
C SER A 81 -5.44 -18.06 1.21
N ARG A 82 -5.63 -17.09 0.30
CA ARG A 82 -6.87 -16.33 0.13
C ARG A 82 -7.15 -16.04 -1.33
N THR A 83 -8.41 -16.25 -1.70
CA THR A 83 -8.91 -15.86 -3.01
C THR A 83 -9.05 -14.34 -3.07
N PRO A 84 -8.42 -13.65 -4.03
CA PRO A 84 -8.67 -12.23 -4.24
C PRO A 84 -10.11 -12.02 -4.72
N LEU A 85 -10.66 -10.84 -4.44
CA LEU A 85 -11.93 -10.41 -5.01
C LEU A 85 -11.81 -10.21 -6.52
N PRO A 86 -12.95 -10.20 -7.25
CA PRO A 86 -12.97 -9.80 -8.65
C PRO A 86 -12.24 -8.46 -8.84
N VAL A 87 -11.43 -8.35 -9.90
CA VAL A 87 -10.60 -7.15 -10.12
C VAL A 87 -11.46 -5.89 -10.15
N GLU A 88 -12.64 -5.93 -10.78
CA GLU A 88 -13.60 -4.82 -10.78
C GLU A 88 -13.99 -4.34 -9.37
N ASP A 89 -14.25 -5.27 -8.45
CA ASP A 89 -14.58 -4.96 -7.05
C ASP A 89 -13.37 -4.34 -6.33
N VAL A 90 -12.18 -4.89 -6.56
CA VAL A 90 -10.93 -4.39 -5.98
C VAL A 90 -10.68 -2.95 -6.40
N ILE A 91 -10.81 -2.66 -7.70
CA ILE A 91 -10.65 -1.30 -8.25
C ILE A 91 -11.74 -0.37 -7.71
N GLN A 92 -13.00 -0.80 -7.70
CA GLN A 92 -14.11 0.03 -7.22
C GLN A 92 -13.94 0.41 -5.73
N ARG A 93 -13.48 -0.54 -4.89
CA ARG A 93 -13.16 -0.28 -3.48
C ARG A 93 -11.99 0.68 -3.33
N ALA A 94 -10.96 0.54 -4.15
CA ALA A 94 -9.79 1.41 -4.14
C ALA A 94 -10.19 2.86 -4.47
N GLU A 95 -10.95 3.07 -5.55
CA GLU A 95 -11.42 4.39 -5.97
C GLU A 95 -12.34 5.02 -4.92
N ARG A 96 -13.27 4.26 -4.33
CA ARG A 96 -14.15 4.74 -3.24
C ARG A 96 -13.38 5.18 -2.00
N SER A 97 -12.19 4.64 -1.79
CA SER A 97 -11.39 4.92 -0.60
C SER A 97 -10.55 6.20 -0.75
N ILE A 98 -10.40 6.75 -1.96
CA ILE A 98 -9.57 7.94 -2.21
C ILE A 98 -10.08 9.13 -1.38
N GLY A 99 -9.15 9.83 -0.73
CA GLY A 99 -9.45 10.97 0.13
C GLY A 99 -9.87 10.60 1.56
N ARG A 100 -10.13 9.32 1.84
CA ARG A 100 -10.43 8.85 3.21
C ARG A 100 -9.22 9.07 4.12
N GLU A 101 -9.48 9.63 5.29
CA GLU A 101 -8.53 9.75 6.39
C GLU A 101 -8.38 8.43 7.14
N VAL A 102 -7.14 8.07 7.47
CA VAL A 102 -6.76 6.86 8.18
C VAL A 102 -6.07 7.31 9.47
N GLN A 103 -6.72 7.06 10.60
CA GLN A 103 -6.28 7.54 11.92
C GLN A 103 -5.18 6.68 12.59
N TYR A 104 -4.65 5.67 11.90
CA TYR A 104 -3.69 4.74 12.51
C TYR A 104 -2.22 5.12 12.23
N SER A 105 -1.35 4.84 13.22
CA SER A 105 0.12 4.92 13.20
C SER A 105 0.77 3.58 12.75
N PRO A 106 2.12 3.45 12.77
CA PRO A 106 3.09 3.85 11.76
C PRO A 106 2.77 3.32 10.33
N ILE A 107 3.14 4.13 9.34
CA ILE A 107 2.79 4.06 7.90
C ILE A 107 2.87 2.64 7.28
N GLY A 108 3.87 1.83 7.69
CA GLY A 108 4.08 0.48 7.15
C GLY A 108 2.93 -0.49 7.41
N ASN A 109 2.36 -0.50 8.62
CA ASN A 109 1.31 -1.46 8.97
C ASN A 109 -0.03 -1.10 8.31
N ASN A 110 -0.36 0.19 8.24
CA ASN A 110 -1.63 0.63 7.69
C ASN A 110 -1.68 0.50 6.18
N CYS A 111 -0.55 0.66 5.48
CA CYS A 111 -0.53 0.47 4.04
C CYS A 111 -0.74 -1.00 3.67
N GLU A 112 -0.13 -1.98 4.37
CA GLU A 112 -0.37 -3.42 4.13
C GLU A 112 -1.84 -3.78 4.45
N HIS A 113 -2.33 -3.35 5.61
CA HIS A 113 -3.68 -3.62 6.07
C HIS A 113 -4.74 -3.06 5.11
N PHE A 114 -4.51 -1.85 4.60
CA PHE A 114 -5.40 -1.21 3.64
C PHE A 114 -5.43 -1.96 2.31
N VAL A 115 -4.27 -2.23 1.69
CA VAL A 115 -4.27 -2.86 0.35
C VAL A 115 -4.76 -4.31 0.39
N THR A 116 -4.59 -5.00 1.51
CA THR A 116 -5.13 -6.35 1.71
C THR A 116 -6.63 -6.33 1.96
N GLU A 117 -7.17 -5.34 2.67
CA GLU A 117 -8.62 -5.11 2.77
C GLU A 117 -9.25 -4.89 1.38
N LEU A 118 -8.59 -4.10 0.52
CA LEU A 118 -9.05 -3.88 -0.85
C LEU A 118 -9.05 -5.17 -1.69
N ARG A 119 -7.95 -5.92 -1.67
CA ARG A 119 -7.78 -7.12 -2.52
C ARG A 119 -8.57 -8.34 -2.04
N TYR A 120 -8.61 -8.60 -0.73
CA TYR A 120 -9.17 -9.84 -0.17
C TYR A 120 -10.48 -9.61 0.61
N GLY A 121 -10.94 -8.37 0.73
CA GLY A 121 -12.15 -8.00 1.47
C GLY A 121 -12.04 -8.09 2.98
N ARG A 122 -10.87 -8.42 3.52
CA ARG A 122 -10.53 -8.37 4.93
C ARG A 122 -9.08 -7.93 5.09
N PRO A 123 -8.79 -7.09 6.08
CA PRO A 123 -7.42 -6.64 6.28
C PRO A 123 -6.52 -7.74 6.85
N LEU A 124 -5.25 -7.73 6.42
CA LEU A 124 -4.24 -8.71 6.82
C LEU A 124 -2.88 -8.03 6.99
N SER A 125 -2.15 -8.48 7.99
CA SER A 125 -0.72 -8.20 8.17
C SER A 125 -0.09 -9.38 8.91
N ASP A 126 1.17 -9.67 8.60
CA ASP A 126 1.93 -10.74 9.29
C ASP A 126 2.23 -10.37 10.76
N GLN A 127 2.07 -9.10 11.14
CA GLN A 127 2.18 -8.69 12.53
C GLN A 127 0.83 -8.86 13.22
N VAL A 128 0.68 -10.03 13.83
CA VAL A 128 -0.41 -10.38 14.74
C VAL A 128 -0.62 -9.24 15.74
N SER A 129 -1.84 -8.68 15.79
CA SER A 129 -2.31 -8.07 17.03
C SER A 129 -2.33 -9.21 18.04
N ALA A 130 -1.29 -9.31 18.86
CA ALA A 130 -1.37 -10.09 20.08
C ALA A 130 -2.62 -9.62 20.82
N ALA A 131 -3.62 -10.50 20.93
CA ALA A 131 -4.62 -10.41 21.96
C ALA A 131 -3.98 -10.91 23.26
#